data_AF-A0A3R7BTU8-F1
#
_entry.id   AF-A0A3R7BTU8-F1
#
_cell.length_a   1.000
_cell.length_b   1.000
_cell.length_c   1.000
_cell.angle_alpha   90.00
_cell.angle_beta   90.00
_cell.angle_gamma   90.00
#
_symmetry.space_group_name_H-M   'P 1'
#
loop_
_entity.id
_entity.type
_entity.pdbx_description
1 polymer ?
#
loop_
_entity_poly.entity_id
_entity_poly.type
_entity_poly.pdbx_seq_one_letter_code
_entity_poly.pdbx_strand_id
1 'polypeptide(L)'
;MRLFGRKKKESTVQESTYEIFGGFTIKKTSSGYEITWRSPNITTLNVNSEPIIDDDVQIKHEGDTIQVLSTQCRLKLIMENGNTKVHISKL
;
A
#
# COMPACT_ATOMS: atom_id res chain seq x y z
N MET A 1 -13.07 -32.11 -33.20
CA MET A 1 -12.08 -31.19 -32.60
C MET A 1 -12.84 -30.10 -31.86
N ARG A 2 -12.73 -30.03 -30.52
CA ARG A 2 -13.37 -28.97 -29.72
C ARG A 2 -12.32 -27.90 -29.41
N LEU A 3 -12.50 -26.73 -30.00
CA LEU A 3 -11.67 -25.56 -29.76
C LEU A 3 -11.83 -25.11 -28.31
N PHE A 4 -10.78 -25.33 -27.52
CA PHE A 4 -10.64 -24.76 -26.18
C PHE A 4 -10.53 -23.24 -26.31
N GLY A 5 -11.67 -22.55 -26.18
CA GLY A 5 -11.71 -21.11 -25.97
C GLY A 5 -10.99 -20.80 -24.66
N ARG A 6 -9.72 -20.39 -24.75
CA ARG A 6 -8.98 -19.79 -23.63
C ARG A 6 -9.79 -18.60 -23.14
N LYS A 7 -10.46 -18.73 -22.00
CA LYS A 7 -10.97 -17.58 -21.27
C LYS A 7 -9.79 -16.65 -21.02
N LYS A 8 -9.87 -15.42 -21.52
CA LYS A 8 -8.94 -14.34 -21.14
C LYS A 8 -8.94 -14.32 -19.61
N LYS A 9 -7.75 -14.43 -19.02
CA LYS A 9 -7.52 -14.24 -17.60
C LYS A 9 -8.01 -12.83 -17.29
N GLU A 10 -9.21 -12.69 -16.74
CA GLU A 10 -9.68 -11.39 -16.24
C GLU A 10 -8.62 -10.93 -15.24
N SER A 11 -7.97 -9.81 -15.56
CA SER A 11 -7.06 -9.13 -14.66
C SER A 11 -7.81 -8.89 -13.36
N THR A 12 -7.58 -9.76 -12.38
CA THR A 12 -8.31 -9.72 -11.11
C THR A 12 -7.73 -8.55 -10.33
N VAL A 13 -8.32 -7.37 -10.50
CA VAL A 13 -7.99 -6.21 -9.67
C VAL A 13 -8.49 -6.54 -8.27
N GLN A 14 -7.57 -6.68 -7.33
CA GLN A 14 -7.90 -6.87 -5.92
C GLN A 14 -7.63 -5.56 -5.20
N GLU A 15 -8.66 -5.04 -4.54
CA GLU A 15 -8.56 -3.83 -3.72
C GLU A 15 -8.74 -4.19 -2.25
N SER A 16 -7.83 -3.70 -1.40
CA SER A 16 -7.93 -3.79 0.06
C SER A 16 -7.81 -2.40 0.65
N THR A 17 -8.60 -2.10 1.67
CA THR A 17 -8.55 -0.81 2.37
C THR A 17 -8.26 -1.04 3.85
N TYR A 18 -7.36 -0.23 4.41
CA TYR A 18 -7.00 -0.26 5.82
C TYR A 18 -7.19 1.13 6.41
N GLU A 19 -7.79 1.20 7.60
CA GLU A 19 -7.86 2.41 8.40
C GLU A 19 -6.78 2.33 9.47
N ILE A 20 -5.83 3.25 9.41
CA ILE A 20 -4.64 3.28 10.27
C ILE A 20 -4.82 4.40 11.29
N PHE A 21 -4.69 4.01 12.57
CA PHE A 21 -4.76 4.92 13.71
C PHE A 21 -3.41 4.95 14.44
N GLY A 22 -2.89 6.14 14.75
CA GLY A 22 -1.66 6.33 15.55
C GLY A 22 -0.36 6.48 14.75
N GLY A 23 -0.45 6.81 13.46
CA GLY A 23 0.72 6.99 12.58
C GLY A 23 1.37 5.66 12.15
N PHE A 24 2.34 5.75 11.25
CA PHE A 24 3.02 4.57 10.69
C PHE A 24 4.32 4.94 9.98
N THR A 25 5.10 3.92 9.60
CA THR A 25 6.35 4.10 8.87
C THR A 25 6.30 3.45 7.49
N ILE A 26 6.98 4.06 6.54
CA ILE A 26 7.22 3.55 5.20
C ILE A 26 8.73 3.50 5.01
N LYS A 27 9.30 2.32 4.82
CA LYS A 27 10.73 2.13 4.63
C LYS A 27 11.01 1.65 3.23
N LYS A 28 11.93 2.31 2.52
CA LYS A 28 12.44 1.84 1.23
C LYS A 28 13.32 0.61 1.44
N THR A 29 13.11 -0.41 0.64
CA THR A 29 13.89 -1.65 0.63
C THR A 29 14.46 -1.90 -0.76
N SER A 30 15.31 -2.91 -0.91
CA SER A 30 15.85 -3.29 -2.23
C SER A 30 14.79 -3.81 -3.21
N SER A 31 13.64 -4.26 -2.70
CA SER A 31 12.54 -4.83 -3.49
C SER A 31 11.29 -3.94 -3.58
N GLY A 32 11.32 -2.75 -2.97
CA GLY A 32 10.19 -1.81 -2.97
C GLY A 32 10.09 -1.05 -1.67
N TYR A 33 8.94 -1.16 -1.00
CA TYR A 33 8.61 -0.42 0.21
C TYR A 33 7.91 -1.31 1.23
N GLU A 34 8.29 -1.13 2.49
CA GLU A 34 7.70 -1.79 3.65
C GLU A 34 6.90 -0.76 4.45
N ILE A 35 5.60 -0.97 4.59
CA ILE A 35 4.69 -0.10 5.34
C ILE A 35 4.33 -0.81 6.64
N THR A 36 4.65 -0.21 7.78
CA THR A 36 4.42 -0.81 9.10
C THR A 36 3.64 0.11 10.01
N TRP A 37 2.54 -0.40 10.56
CA TRP A 37 1.69 0.31 11.53
C TRP A 37 1.28 -0.61 12.68
N ARG A 38 0.72 -0.03 13.74
CA ARG A 38 0.26 -0.77 14.92
C ARG A 38 -1.21 -0.48 15.21
N SER A 39 -2.12 -1.38 14.80
CA SER A 39 -3.55 -1.29 15.17
C SER A 39 -4.30 -2.60 14.87
N PRO A 40 -4.80 -3.38 15.87
CA PRO A 40 -4.35 -3.45 17.26
C PRO A 40 -2.97 -4.15 17.42
N ASN A 41 -2.56 -4.93 16.40
CA ASN A 41 -1.27 -5.59 16.33
C ASN A 41 -0.34 -4.86 15.35
N ILE A 42 0.96 -5.15 15.43
CA ILE A 42 1.92 -4.71 14.42
C ILE A 42 1.55 -5.41 13.11
N THR A 43 1.30 -4.61 12.08
CA THR A 43 1.01 -5.07 10.73
C THR A 43 2.04 -4.48 9.79
N THR A 44 2.59 -5.33 8.92
CA THR A 44 3.60 -4.94 7.92
C THR A 44 3.11 -5.37 6.55
N LEU A 45 3.13 -4.43 5.60
CA LEU A 45 2.74 -4.63 4.21
C LEU A 45 3.94 -4.34 3.31
N ASN A 46 4.28 -5.29 2.44
CA ASN A 46 5.33 -5.12 1.44
C ASN A 46 4.71 -4.81 0.08
N VAL A 47 5.17 -3.73 -0.55
CA VAL A 47 4.69 -3.29 -1.86
C VAL A 47 5.85 -3.01 -2.79
N ASN A 48 5.66 -3.28 -4.07
CA ASN A 48 6.71 -3.17 -5.08
C ASN A 48 6.78 -1.80 -5.76
N SER A 49 5.76 -0.96 -5.60
CA SER A 49 5.76 0.41 -6.11
C SER A 49 5.79 1.44 -4.99
N GLU A 50 6.27 2.64 -5.32
CA GLU A 50 6.28 3.78 -4.40
C GLU A 50 4.85 4.15 -3.95
N PRO A 51 4.60 4.25 -2.64
CA PRO A 51 3.32 4.72 -2.13
C PRO A 51 3.08 6.17 -2.52
N ILE A 52 1.87 6.46 -2.99
CA ILE A 52 1.40 7.82 -3.24
C ILE A 52 0.79 8.32 -1.93
N ILE A 53 1.31 9.43 -1.41
CA ILE A 53 0.86 10.06 -0.18
C ILE A 53 0.22 11.40 -0.54
N ASP A 54 -0.99 11.65 -0.08
CA ASP A 54 -1.68 12.92 -0.30
C ASP A 54 -0.97 14.09 0.41
N ASP A 55 -1.02 15.27 -0.20
CA ASP A 55 -0.33 16.47 0.27
C ASP A 55 -0.77 16.92 1.67
N ASP A 56 -1.97 16.55 2.10
CA ASP A 56 -2.52 16.91 3.40
C ASP A 56 -2.03 15.97 4.52
N VAL A 57 -1.39 14.85 4.19
CA VAL A 57 -0.81 13.90 5.14
C VAL A 57 0.52 14.44 5.66
N GLN A 58 0.59 14.68 6.97
CA GLN A 58 1.82 15.10 7.62
C GLN A 58 2.85 13.96 7.63
N ILE A 59 4.00 14.20 7.02
CA ILE A 59 5.11 13.24 6.93
C ILE A 59 6.44 13.86 7.36
N LYS A 60 7.38 13.01 7.75
CA LYS A 60 8.77 13.35 8.03
C LYS A 60 9.69 12.37 7.33
N HIS A 61 10.68 12.88 6.60
CA HIS A 61 11.69 12.05 5.96
C HIS A 61 12.92 11.87 6.87
N GLU A 62 13.36 10.62 7.01
CA GLU A 62 14.55 10.21 7.76
C GLU A 62 15.32 9.18 6.92
N GLY A 63 16.16 9.67 6.00
CA GLY A 63 16.91 8.82 5.07
C GLY A 63 15.98 8.00 4.18
N ASP A 64 16.10 6.68 4.26
CA ASP A 64 15.26 5.72 3.52
C ASP A 64 13.89 5.46 4.16
N THR A 65 13.56 6.17 5.25
CA THR A 65 12.30 5.99 5.98
C THR A 65 11.47 7.27 5.92
N ILE A 66 10.17 7.10 5.68
CA ILE A 66 9.15 8.14 5.80
C ILE A 66 8.31 7.80 7.04
N GLN A 67 8.26 8.71 8.00
CA GLN A 67 7.36 8.64 9.14
C GLN A 67 6.09 9.41 8.80
N VAL A 68 4.94 8.74 8.85
CA VAL A 68 3.63 9.38 8.71
C VAL A 68 3.14 9.76 10.10
N LEU A 69 3.04 11.06 10.34
CA LEU A 69 2.68 11.67 11.63
C LEU A 69 1.18 11.85 11.80
N SER A 70 0.42 11.79 10.69
CA SER A 70 -1.04 11.88 10.74
C SER A 70 -1.63 10.68 11.47
N THR A 71 -2.45 10.95 12.47
CA THR A 71 -2.97 9.93 13.39
C THR A 71 -4.13 9.12 12.82
N GLN A 72 -4.78 9.58 11.76
CA GLN A 72 -5.91 8.93 11.12
C GLN A 72 -5.70 8.97 9.61
N CYS A 73 -5.36 7.83 9.03
CA CYS A 73 -5.13 7.70 7.59
C CYS A 73 -5.88 6.50 7.03
N ARG A 74 -6.25 6.59 5.75
CA ARG A 74 -6.74 5.47 4.95
C ARG A 74 -5.65 5.04 3.99
N LEU A 75 -5.31 3.75 4.03
CA LEU A 75 -4.42 3.10 3.08
C LEU A 75 -5.25 2.25 2.11
N LYS A 76 -5.21 2.62 0.83
CA LYS A 76 -5.82 1.86 -0.26
C LYS A 76 -4.75 1.08 -1.01
N LEU A 77 -4.86 -0.25 -0.98
CA LEU A 77 -4.01 -1.19 -1.70
C LEU A 77 -4.71 -1.63 -2.97
N ILE A 78 -4.06 -1.47 -4.13
CA ILE A 78 -4.59 -1.89 -5.42
C ILE A 78 -3.59 -2.87 -6.04
N MET A 79 -3.98 -4.13 -6.16
CA MET A 79 -3.21 -5.17 -6.82
C MET A 79 -3.75 -5.40 -8.23
N GLU A 80 -2.95 -5.09 -9.24
CA GLU A 80 -3.31 -5.26 -10.65
C GLU A 80 -2.13 -5.89 -11.41
N ASN A 81 -2.37 -7.05 -12.04
CA ASN A 81 -1.40 -7.73 -12.90
C ASN A 81 -0.01 -7.97 -12.25
N GLY A 82 0.04 -8.18 -10.92
CA GLY A 82 1.28 -8.38 -10.16
C GLY A 82 1.97 -7.09 -9.69
N ASN A 83 1.42 -5.92 -10.01
CA ASN A 83 1.83 -4.65 -9.43
C ASN A 83 0.93 -4.30 -8.25
N THR A 84 1.55 -3.76 -7.20
CA THR A 84 0.89 -3.43 -5.95
C THR A 84 1.07 -1.95 -5.68
N LYS A 85 0.02 -1.16 -5.95
CA LYS A 85 -0.02 0.28 -5.72
C LYS A 85 -0.62 0.58 -4.36
N VAL A 86 -0.07 1.58 -3.69
CA VAL A 86 -0.58 2.08 -2.41
C VAL A 86 -0.90 3.55 -2.53
N HIS A 87 -2.06 3.92 -2.02
CA HIS A 87 -2.46 5.30 -1.86
C HIS A 87 -2.80 5.57 -0.39
N ILE A 88 -2.22 6.64 0.15
CA ILE A 88 -2.36 7.06 1.54
C ILE A 88 -3.03 8.43 1.54
N SER A 89 -4.18 8.49 2.20
CA SER A 89 -4.99 9.69 2.35
C SER A 89 -5.35 9.88 3.82
N LYS A 90 -5.72 11.10 4.23
CA LYS A 90 -6.38 11.28 5.53
C LYS A 90 -7.78 10.64 5.53
N LEU A 91 -8.22 10.24 6.72
CA LEU A 91 -9.58 9.77 6.97
C LEU A 91 -10.58 10.92 7.02
#